data_AF-A0A2E1WAD6-F1
#
_entry.id   AF-A0A2E1WAD6-F1
#
_cell.length_a   1.000
_cell.length_b   1.000
_cell.length_c   1.000
_cell.angle_alpha   90.00
_cell.angle_beta   90.00
_cell.angle_gamma   90.00
#
_symmetry.space_group_name_H-M   'P 1'
#
loop_
_entity.id
_entity.type
_entity.pdbx_description
1 polymer ?
#
loop_
_entity_poly.entity_id
_entity_poly.type
_entity_poly.pdbx_seq_one_letter_code
_entity_poly.pdbx_strand_id
1 'polypeptide(L)'
;MITFSEYSEALILSLVFAGVSFAAAVILEILIKTKFKAGKNKNSALFKRIGFVTGGPLVVFLILSGIIWAVSFVNTLAGETVLEKNEMDWLKEILFTSWEVMLILLFIVCAARITNVLLDWYLRKIARRTLTDFDDKVIPPLKRVLPIAIYSIGAIRLLDYFGFSISPILTGLGIGGIAVALAIQRPLGNFFAGTSVLTEGALKEEDFIEIEGGIAGYVSSVGWRSTKIRDRFNNLVIIPNSKMAESVVTNFYSPETAINLIITSGVAYEEDLEKVEKVVYESLNALIKTSEYVALDTEPRFGFSEFGDSNINFWVFMQAKDWPSSFQLKSEIIKIIHKNFEKNNIVINYPTRRIINDK
;
A
#
# COMPACT_ATOMS: atom_id res chain seq x y z
N MET A 1 7.40 -27.41 -67.96
CA MET A 1 8.70 -28.03 -67.67
C MET A 1 9.52 -26.97 -66.98
N ILE A 2 9.59 -27.00 -65.65
CA ILE A 2 10.56 -26.18 -64.93
C ILE A 2 11.94 -26.67 -65.34
N THR A 3 12.83 -25.75 -65.68
CA THR A 3 14.19 -26.12 -66.06
C THR A 3 14.93 -26.60 -64.80
N PHE A 4 15.84 -27.57 -64.92
CA PHE A 4 16.70 -27.99 -63.79
C PHE A 4 17.36 -26.79 -63.06
N SER A 5 17.57 -25.68 -63.78
CA SER A 5 18.00 -24.38 -63.24
C SER A 5 17.07 -23.86 -62.14
N GLU A 6 15.77 -23.75 -62.39
CA GLU A 6 14.80 -23.16 -61.46
C GLU A 6 14.63 -23.99 -60.17
N TYR A 7 14.68 -25.33 -60.25
CA TYR A 7 14.66 -26.18 -59.06
C TYR A 7 15.96 -26.05 -58.25
N SER A 8 17.11 -25.95 -58.93
CA SER A 8 18.39 -25.73 -58.28
C SER A 8 18.45 -24.35 -57.61
N GLU A 9 17.88 -23.31 -58.23
CA GLU A 9 17.78 -21.96 -57.68
C GLU A 9 16.90 -21.93 -56.42
N ALA A 10 15.76 -22.61 -56.43
CA ALA A 10 14.88 -22.74 -55.27
C ALA A 10 15.56 -23.43 -54.08
N LEU A 11 16.28 -24.53 -54.34
CA LEU A 11 17.06 -25.24 -53.33
C LEU A 11 18.18 -24.36 -52.77
N ILE A 12 18.93 -23.68 -53.63
CA ILE A 12 20.01 -22.77 -53.22
C ILE A 12 19.45 -21.66 -52.33
N LEU A 13 18.37 -20.99 -52.73
CA LEU A 13 17.81 -19.91 -51.93
C LEU A 13 17.23 -20.40 -50.60
N SER A 14 16.61 -21.58 -50.55
CA SER A 14 16.12 -22.17 -49.29
C SER A 14 17.25 -22.48 -48.31
N LEU A 15 18.39 -23.00 -48.82
CA LEU A 15 19.59 -23.23 -48.04
C LEU A 15 20.20 -21.92 -47.55
N VAL A 16 20.14 -20.87 -48.37
CA VAL A 16 20.53 -19.50 -47.96
C VAL A 16 19.64 -19.00 -46.83
N PHE A 17 18.31 -19.11 -46.92
CA PHE A 17 17.40 -18.68 -45.85
C PHE A 17 17.62 -19.45 -44.54
N ALA A 18 17.71 -20.78 -44.61
CA ALA A 18 18.03 -21.60 -43.45
C ALA A 18 19.39 -21.24 -42.86
N GLY A 19 20.40 -21.04 -43.72
CA GLY A 19 21.76 -20.65 -43.35
C GLY A 19 21.82 -19.27 -42.68
N VAL A 20 21.11 -18.28 -43.21
CA VAL A 20 21.00 -16.93 -42.64
C VAL A 20 20.32 -16.97 -41.28
N SER A 21 19.22 -17.71 -41.14
CA SER A 21 18.50 -17.84 -39.87
C SER A 21 19.34 -18.56 -38.82
N PHE A 22 20.06 -19.61 -39.21
CA PHE A 22 21.00 -20.32 -38.33
C PHE A 22 22.17 -19.41 -37.93
N ALA A 23 22.76 -18.67 -38.87
CA ALA A 23 23.80 -17.71 -38.58
C ALA A 23 23.31 -16.62 -37.61
N ALA A 24 22.10 -16.10 -37.81
CA ALA A 24 21.47 -15.14 -36.91
C ALA A 24 21.24 -15.74 -35.50
N ALA A 25 20.80 -17.01 -35.42
CA ALA A 25 20.63 -17.71 -34.16
C ALA A 25 21.97 -17.90 -33.41
N VAL A 26 23.03 -18.29 -34.13
CA VAL A 26 24.39 -18.43 -33.58
C VAL A 26 24.94 -17.09 -33.12
N ILE A 27 24.78 -16.03 -33.93
CA ILE A 27 25.19 -14.66 -33.56
C ILE A 27 24.44 -14.23 -32.30
N LEU A 28 23.13 -14.46 -32.23
CA LEU A 28 22.32 -14.13 -31.07
C LEU A 28 22.80 -14.91 -29.84
N GLU A 29 23.06 -16.22 -29.95
CA GLU A 29 23.57 -17.04 -28.86
C GLU A 29 24.94 -16.55 -28.37
N ILE A 30 25.84 -16.20 -29.29
CA ILE A 30 27.15 -15.62 -28.97
C ILE A 30 26.97 -14.28 -28.25
N LEU A 31 26.11 -13.39 -28.75
CA LEU A 31 25.79 -12.11 -28.13
C LEU A 31 25.21 -12.28 -26.72
N ILE A 32 24.34 -13.26 -26.52
CA ILE A 32 23.79 -13.59 -25.19
C ILE A 32 24.91 -14.08 -24.27
N LYS A 33 25.76 -15.00 -24.74
CA LYS A 33 26.87 -15.55 -23.94
C LYS A 33 27.99 -14.54 -23.68
N THR A 34 28.14 -13.49 -24.49
CA THR A 34 29.14 -12.42 -24.27
C THR A 34 28.58 -11.24 -23.48
N LYS A 35 27.50 -10.60 -23.95
CA LYS A 35 26.92 -9.40 -23.33
C LYS A 35 26.08 -9.71 -22.09
N PHE A 36 25.44 -10.87 -22.06
CA PHE A 36 24.48 -11.25 -21.01
C PHE A 36 24.93 -12.42 -20.13
N LYS A 37 26.20 -12.87 -20.23
CA LYS A 37 26.77 -13.92 -19.36
C LYS A 37 26.57 -13.66 -17.88
N ALA A 38 26.72 -12.40 -17.47
CA ALA A 38 26.53 -11.96 -16.10
C ALA A 38 25.07 -12.19 -15.62
N GLY A 39 24.10 -12.25 -16.54
CA GLY A 39 22.69 -12.58 -16.31
C GLY A 39 22.45 -13.93 -15.64
N LYS A 40 23.43 -14.86 -15.71
CA LYS A 40 23.41 -16.14 -14.96
C LYS A 40 23.46 -15.92 -13.45
N ASN A 41 24.10 -14.84 -12.98
CA ASN A 41 24.12 -14.46 -11.57
C ASN A 41 22.84 -13.72 -11.22
N LYS A 42 22.15 -14.15 -10.15
CA LYS A 42 20.92 -13.51 -9.66
C LYS A 42 21.12 -12.05 -9.22
N ASN A 43 22.36 -11.63 -8.97
CA ASN A 43 22.73 -10.27 -8.55
C ASN A 43 23.13 -9.33 -9.71
N SER A 44 23.06 -9.79 -10.96
CA SER A 44 23.39 -8.95 -12.11
C SER A 44 22.32 -7.89 -12.41
N ALA A 45 22.69 -6.89 -13.21
CA ALA A 45 21.77 -5.84 -13.65
C ALA A 45 20.52 -6.44 -14.32
N LEU A 46 19.35 -5.88 -14.03
CA LEU A 46 18.04 -6.35 -14.51
C LEU A 46 18.04 -6.61 -16.03
N PHE A 47 18.54 -5.64 -16.79
CA PHE A 47 18.63 -5.76 -18.25
C PHE A 47 19.47 -6.96 -18.70
N LYS A 48 20.57 -7.25 -18.00
CA LYS A 48 21.43 -8.39 -18.32
C LYS A 48 20.75 -9.73 -18.04
N ARG A 49 19.93 -9.79 -17.00
CA ARG A 49 19.19 -11.01 -16.65
C ARG A 49 18.00 -11.24 -17.58
N ILE A 50 17.28 -10.18 -17.96
CA ILE A 50 16.21 -10.27 -18.95
C ILE A 50 16.77 -10.83 -20.26
N GLY A 51 17.82 -10.21 -20.81
CA GLY A 51 18.44 -10.65 -22.08
C GLY A 51 18.96 -12.09 -22.05
N PHE A 52 19.48 -12.55 -20.91
CA PHE A 52 19.92 -13.94 -20.75
C PHE A 52 18.75 -14.93 -20.75
N VAL A 53 17.66 -14.59 -20.06
CA VAL A 53 16.53 -15.50 -19.82
C VAL A 53 15.60 -15.61 -21.04
N THR A 54 15.43 -14.53 -21.80
CA THR A 54 14.67 -14.51 -23.06
C THR A 54 15.49 -15.03 -24.24
N GLY A 55 16.82 -14.99 -24.13
CA GLY A 55 17.73 -15.37 -25.20
C GLY A 55 17.57 -16.81 -25.69
N GLY A 56 17.44 -17.79 -24.79
CA GLY A 56 17.25 -19.20 -25.17
C GLY A 56 16.02 -19.45 -26.05
N PRO A 57 14.81 -19.04 -25.63
CA PRO A 57 13.59 -19.12 -26.44
C PRO A 57 13.71 -18.41 -27.79
N LEU A 58 14.36 -17.24 -27.85
CA LEU A 58 14.57 -16.50 -29.09
C LEU A 58 15.50 -17.22 -30.07
N VAL A 59 16.57 -17.86 -29.58
CA VAL A 59 17.49 -18.65 -30.43
C VAL A 59 16.75 -19.85 -31.02
N VAL A 60 15.97 -20.58 -30.21
CA VAL A 60 15.16 -21.71 -30.70
C VAL A 60 14.13 -21.25 -31.73
N PHE A 61 13.45 -20.13 -31.46
CA PHE A 61 12.52 -19.51 -32.41
C PHE A 61 13.22 -19.18 -33.73
N LEU A 62 14.41 -18.57 -33.71
CA LEU A 62 15.16 -18.22 -34.92
C LEU A 62 15.64 -19.44 -35.73
N ILE A 63 15.88 -20.58 -35.09
CA ILE A 63 16.28 -21.79 -35.82
C ILE A 63 15.05 -22.39 -36.50
N LEU A 64 13.97 -22.59 -35.75
CA LEU A 64 12.72 -23.15 -36.26
C LEU A 64 12.09 -22.25 -37.32
N SER A 65 12.20 -20.92 -37.16
CA SER A 65 11.75 -19.94 -38.12
C SER A 65 12.41 -20.14 -39.48
N GLY A 66 13.73 -20.28 -39.49
CA GLY A 66 14.50 -20.47 -40.71
C GLY A 66 14.14 -21.74 -41.45
N ILE A 67 13.89 -22.82 -40.70
CA ILE A 67 13.45 -24.09 -41.27
C ILE A 67 12.08 -23.94 -41.94
N ILE A 68 11.11 -23.30 -41.27
CA ILE A 68 9.76 -23.09 -41.81
C ILE A 68 9.82 -22.24 -43.08
N TRP A 69 10.56 -21.12 -43.07
CA TRP A 69 10.70 -20.26 -44.24
C TRP A 69 11.44 -20.94 -45.39
N ALA A 70 12.49 -21.73 -45.10
CA ALA A 70 13.20 -22.51 -46.12
C ALA A 70 12.27 -23.52 -46.82
N VAL A 71 11.47 -24.27 -46.05
CA VAL A 71 10.50 -25.22 -46.61
C VAL A 71 9.40 -24.49 -47.39
N SER A 72 8.89 -23.37 -46.88
CA SER A 72 7.89 -22.55 -47.58
C SER A 72 8.39 -22.02 -48.92
N PHE A 73 9.68 -21.68 -48.99
CA PHE A 73 10.32 -21.16 -50.19
C PHE A 73 10.49 -22.23 -51.26
N VAL A 74 10.97 -23.42 -50.89
CA VAL A 74 11.05 -24.58 -51.80
C VAL A 74 9.66 -24.93 -52.33
N ASN A 75 8.65 -24.99 -51.46
CA ASN A 75 7.28 -25.29 -51.86
C ASN A 75 6.76 -24.28 -52.89
N THR A 76 7.04 -22.99 -52.71
CA THR A 76 6.51 -21.94 -53.61
C THR A 76 7.15 -21.96 -54.99
N LEU A 77 8.45 -22.27 -55.11
CA LEU A 77 9.15 -22.26 -56.40
C LEU A 77 9.19 -23.61 -57.12
N ALA A 78 9.24 -24.71 -56.36
CA ALA A 78 9.36 -26.07 -56.91
C ALA A 78 8.06 -26.89 -56.82
N GLY A 79 7.13 -26.48 -55.96
CA GLY A 79 5.87 -27.19 -55.72
C GLY A 79 4.94 -27.21 -56.93
N GLU A 80 4.97 -26.20 -57.81
CA GLU A 80 4.12 -26.15 -59.02
C GLU A 80 4.35 -27.30 -60.01
N THR A 81 5.46 -28.03 -59.89
CA THR A 81 5.78 -29.20 -60.75
C THR A 81 5.69 -30.55 -60.09
N VAL A 82 5.76 -30.60 -58.75
CA VAL A 82 5.91 -31.87 -58.01
C VAL A 82 4.67 -32.19 -57.18
N LEU A 83 3.95 -31.16 -56.74
CA LEU A 83 2.79 -31.29 -55.86
C LEU A 83 1.55 -30.82 -56.60
N GLU A 84 0.42 -31.48 -56.35
CA GLU A 84 -0.85 -30.96 -56.82
C GLU A 84 -1.14 -29.60 -56.16
N LYS A 85 -1.91 -28.72 -56.82
CA LYS A 85 -2.23 -27.40 -56.27
C LYS A 85 -2.85 -27.48 -54.87
N ASN A 86 -3.72 -28.46 -54.65
CA ASN A 86 -4.31 -28.75 -53.34
C ASN A 86 -3.23 -29.13 -52.31
N GLU A 87 -2.19 -29.86 -52.74
CA GLU A 87 -1.08 -30.27 -51.89
C GLU A 87 -0.21 -29.08 -51.44
N MET A 88 -0.02 -28.12 -52.34
CA MET A 88 0.76 -26.94 -52.05
C MET A 88 0.05 -25.96 -51.12
N ASP A 89 -1.28 -25.82 -51.26
CA ASP A 89 -2.08 -24.92 -50.44
C ASP A 89 -2.15 -25.41 -48.97
N TRP A 90 -2.34 -26.73 -48.72
CA TRP A 90 -2.31 -27.24 -47.34
C TRP A 90 -0.93 -27.09 -46.69
N LEU A 91 0.16 -27.30 -47.43
CA LEU A 91 1.52 -27.12 -46.90
C LEU A 91 1.79 -25.67 -46.50
N LYS A 92 1.38 -24.70 -47.33
CA LYS A 92 1.51 -23.27 -47.02
C LYS A 92 0.72 -22.92 -45.76
N GLU A 93 -0.52 -23.41 -45.67
CA GLU A 93 -1.37 -23.20 -44.49
C GLU A 93 -0.72 -23.78 -43.23
N ILE A 94 -0.28 -25.04 -43.24
CA ILE A 94 0.37 -25.68 -42.08
C ILE A 94 1.66 -24.96 -41.67
N LEU A 95 2.50 -24.53 -42.62
CA LEU A 95 3.75 -23.84 -42.31
C LEU A 95 3.48 -22.47 -41.68
N PHE A 96 2.53 -21.71 -42.23
CA PHE A 96 2.12 -20.42 -41.67
C PHE A 96 1.48 -20.59 -40.28
N THR A 97 0.65 -21.63 -40.12
CA THR A 97 0.02 -21.96 -38.85
C THR A 97 1.02 -22.37 -37.78
N SER A 98 2.00 -23.18 -38.13
CA SER A 98 3.08 -23.58 -37.24
C SER A 98 3.92 -22.39 -36.79
N TRP A 99 4.18 -21.44 -37.71
CA TRP A 99 4.87 -20.21 -37.41
C TRP A 99 4.13 -19.33 -36.39
N GLU A 100 2.83 -19.10 -36.61
CA GLU A 100 2.02 -18.26 -35.72
C GLU A 100 1.89 -18.87 -34.32
N VAL A 101 1.69 -20.19 -34.21
CA VAL A 101 1.70 -20.90 -32.94
C VAL A 101 3.04 -20.75 -32.23
N MET A 102 4.15 -20.86 -32.96
CA MET A 102 5.49 -20.71 -32.40
C MET A 102 5.75 -19.28 -31.88
N LEU A 103 5.25 -18.25 -32.58
CA LEU A 103 5.29 -16.86 -32.12
C LEU A 103 4.49 -16.66 -30.83
N ILE A 104 3.29 -17.23 -30.74
CA ILE A 104 2.45 -17.17 -29.54
C ILE A 104 3.18 -17.84 -28.36
N LEU A 105 3.73 -19.04 -28.56
CA LEU A 105 4.51 -19.75 -27.54
C LEU A 105 5.75 -18.98 -27.09
N LEU A 106 6.49 -18.38 -28.03
CA LEU A 106 7.64 -17.52 -27.71
C LEU A 106 7.22 -16.37 -26.80
N PHE A 107 6.14 -15.67 -27.15
CA PHE A 107 5.65 -14.54 -26.36
C PHE A 107 5.27 -14.96 -24.95
N ILE A 108 4.52 -16.06 -24.80
CA ILE A 108 4.10 -16.60 -23.50
C ILE A 108 5.30 -16.94 -22.63
N VAL A 109 6.27 -17.69 -23.17
CA VAL A 109 7.47 -18.12 -22.42
C VAL A 109 8.33 -16.92 -22.05
N CYS A 110 8.53 -15.97 -22.96
CA CYS A 110 9.27 -14.74 -22.68
C CYS A 110 8.57 -13.91 -21.61
N ALA A 111 7.26 -13.67 -21.72
CA ALA A 111 6.48 -12.91 -20.73
C ALA A 111 6.54 -13.55 -19.34
N ALA A 112 6.27 -14.86 -19.22
CA ALA A 112 6.33 -15.57 -17.94
C ALA A 112 7.72 -15.50 -17.30
N ARG A 113 8.77 -15.66 -18.11
CA ARG A 113 10.15 -15.59 -17.65
C ARG A 113 10.57 -14.17 -17.25
N ILE A 114 10.19 -13.15 -18.01
CA ILE A 114 10.45 -11.74 -17.69
C ILE A 114 9.77 -11.38 -16.36
N THR A 115 8.50 -11.74 -16.19
CA THR A 115 7.76 -11.50 -14.95
C THR A 115 8.46 -12.13 -13.75
N ASN A 116 8.93 -13.38 -13.87
CA ASN A 116 9.71 -14.02 -12.82
C ASN A 116 11.01 -13.26 -12.51
N VAL A 117 11.73 -12.79 -13.52
CA VAL A 117 12.96 -11.99 -13.35
C VAL A 117 12.69 -10.64 -12.67
N LEU A 118 11.60 -9.96 -13.05
CA LEU A 118 11.20 -8.68 -12.47
C LEU A 118 10.86 -8.83 -10.98
N LEU A 119 10.03 -9.81 -10.62
CA LEU A 119 9.65 -10.07 -9.23
C LEU A 119 10.85 -10.51 -8.37
N ASP A 120 11.75 -11.29 -8.97
CA ASP A 120 13.03 -11.67 -8.37
C ASP A 120 13.93 -10.46 -8.09
N TRP A 121 14.02 -9.55 -9.06
CA TRP A 121 14.83 -8.35 -8.95
C TRP A 121 14.25 -7.37 -7.92
N TYR A 122 12.93 -7.19 -7.91
CA TYR A 122 12.21 -6.36 -6.94
C TYR A 122 12.51 -6.81 -5.51
N LEU A 123 12.32 -8.10 -5.20
CA LEU A 123 12.63 -8.63 -3.86
C LEU A 123 14.09 -8.46 -3.45
N ARG A 124 15.03 -8.61 -4.38
CA ARG A 124 16.45 -8.54 -4.01
C ARG A 124 16.97 -7.11 -3.87
N LYS A 125 16.44 -6.16 -4.64
CA LYS A 125 17.00 -4.81 -4.75
C LYS A 125 16.19 -3.74 -4.04
N ILE A 126 14.86 -3.86 -4.07
CA ILE A 126 13.93 -2.89 -3.49
C ILE A 126 13.52 -3.35 -2.10
N ALA A 127 13.00 -4.57 -1.96
CA ALA A 127 12.50 -5.05 -0.66
C ALA A 127 13.54 -5.03 0.47
N ARG A 128 14.81 -5.32 0.16
CA ARG A 128 15.92 -5.23 1.14
C ARG A 128 16.23 -3.81 1.63
N ARG A 129 15.75 -2.78 0.94
CA ARG A 129 15.92 -1.37 1.30
C ARG A 129 14.71 -0.80 2.00
N THR A 130 13.58 -1.52 1.97
CA THR A 130 12.35 -1.16 2.65
C THR A 130 12.38 -1.78 4.05
N LEU A 131 12.03 -1.02 5.09
CA LEU A 131 11.94 -1.52 6.48
C LEU A 131 10.69 -2.39 6.72
N THR A 132 9.85 -2.59 5.69
CA THR A 132 8.54 -3.23 5.80
C THR A 132 8.56 -4.67 5.30
N ASP A 133 8.08 -5.61 6.12
CA ASP A 133 7.86 -7.04 5.77
C ASP A 133 6.81 -7.27 4.66
N PHE A 134 6.29 -6.22 4.03
CA PHE A 134 5.20 -6.29 3.05
C PHE A 134 5.62 -7.08 1.81
N ASP A 135 6.78 -6.74 1.25
CA ASP A 135 7.28 -7.34 0.01
C ASP A 135 7.54 -8.85 0.17
N ASP A 136 8.04 -9.27 1.33
CA ASP A 136 8.35 -10.67 1.63
C ASP A 136 7.09 -11.54 1.74
N LYS A 137 5.94 -10.94 2.07
CA LYS A 137 4.66 -11.66 2.22
C LYS A 137 3.81 -11.62 0.95
N VAL A 138 3.86 -10.53 0.19
CA VAL A 138 3.00 -10.33 -1.00
C VAL A 138 3.62 -10.89 -2.28
N ILE A 139 4.94 -10.78 -2.46
CA ILE A 139 5.57 -11.18 -3.71
C ILE A 139 5.59 -12.71 -3.92
N PRO A 140 5.78 -13.59 -2.92
CA PRO A 140 5.79 -15.04 -3.17
C PRO A 140 4.46 -15.60 -3.71
N PRO A 141 3.27 -15.23 -3.19
CA PRO A 141 2.00 -15.57 -3.83
C PRO A 141 1.91 -15.04 -5.27
N LEU A 142 2.34 -13.80 -5.49
CA LEU A 142 2.26 -13.15 -6.80
C LEU A 142 3.14 -13.87 -7.86
N LYS A 143 4.31 -14.38 -7.46
CA LYS A 143 5.18 -15.23 -8.29
C LYS A 143 4.55 -16.56 -8.68
N ARG A 144 3.58 -17.06 -7.92
CA ARG A 144 2.84 -18.29 -8.27
C ARG A 144 1.67 -17.98 -9.19
N VAL A 145 0.92 -16.92 -8.91
CA VAL A 145 -0.31 -16.58 -9.63
C VAL A 145 -0.05 -15.94 -11.00
N LEU A 146 0.90 -15.01 -11.12
CA LEU A 146 1.15 -14.29 -12.37
C LEU A 146 1.54 -15.20 -13.54
N PRO A 147 2.47 -16.17 -13.38
CA PRO A 147 2.80 -17.09 -14.47
C PRO A 147 1.60 -17.94 -14.90
N ILE A 148 0.77 -18.40 -13.95
CA ILE A 148 -0.46 -19.15 -14.26
C ILE A 148 -1.38 -18.29 -15.14
N ALA A 149 -1.60 -17.03 -14.77
CA ALA A 149 -2.42 -16.11 -15.56
C ALA A 149 -1.86 -15.91 -16.99
N ILE A 150 -0.55 -15.73 -17.13
CA ILE A 150 0.13 -15.58 -18.43
C ILE A 150 -0.06 -16.84 -19.29
N TYR A 151 0.14 -18.03 -18.71
CA TYR A 151 -0.07 -19.30 -19.41
C TYR A 151 -1.53 -19.51 -19.79
N SER A 152 -2.49 -19.15 -18.93
CA SER A 152 -3.92 -19.24 -19.22
C SER A 152 -4.32 -18.35 -20.39
N ILE A 153 -3.88 -17.09 -20.42
CA ILE A 153 -4.12 -16.16 -21.55
C ILE A 153 -3.52 -16.73 -22.83
N GLY A 154 -2.30 -17.25 -22.73
CA GLY A 154 -1.62 -17.92 -23.84
C GLY A 154 -2.39 -19.12 -24.39
N ALA A 155 -2.89 -19.98 -23.50
CA ALA A 155 -3.68 -21.15 -23.87
C ALA A 155 -4.99 -20.75 -24.56
N ILE A 156 -5.67 -19.71 -24.08
CA ILE A 156 -6.89 -19.19 -24.72
C ILE A 156 -6.57 -18.69 -26.13
N ARG A 157 -5.46 -17.98 -26.32
CA ARG A 157 -5.06 -17.51 -27.65
C ARG A 157 -4.74 -18.66 -28.61
N LEU A 158 -4.15 -19.74 -28.11
CA LEU A 158 -3.93 -20.96 -28.91
C LEU A 158 -5.26 -21.63 -29.28
N LEU A 159 -6.21 -21.73 -28.35
CA LEU A 159 -7.54 -22.29 -28.63
C LEU A 159 -8.29 -21.49 -29.70
N ASP A 160 -8.29 -20.17 -29.58
CA ASP A 160 -8.83 -19.25 -30.57
C ASP A 160 -8.21 -19.47 -31.96
N TYR A 161 -6.90 -19.65 -31.98
CA TYR A 161 -6.14 -19.89 -33.20
C TYR A 161 -6.54 -21.20 -33.90
N PHE A 162 -6.84 -22.26 -33.14
CA PHE A 162 -7.34 -23.53 -33.68
C PHE A 162 -8.85 -23.51 -34.00
N GLY A 163 -9.50 -22.35 -33.94
CA GLY A 163 -10.92 -22.20 -34.27
C GLY A 163 -11.88 -22.66 -33.17
N PHE A 164 -11.39 -22.93 -31.95
CA PHE A 164 -12.27 -23.20 -30.82
C PHE A 164 -12.95 -21.89 -30.37
N SER A 165 -14.26 -21.95 -30.10
CA SER A 165 -14.98 -20.80 -29.56
C SER A 165 -14.43 -20.43 -28.19
N ILE A 166 -13.76 -19.29 -28.08
CA ILE A 166 -13.26 -18.78 -26.80
C ILE A 166 -14.32 -18.02 -26.00
N SER A 167 -15.46 -17.66 -26.61
CA SER A 167 -16.53 -16.90 -25.96
C SER A 167 -16.99 -17.54 -24.64
N PRO A 168 -17.27 -18.86 -24.55
CA PRO A 168 -17.65 -19.48 -23.28
C PRO A 168 -16.56 -19.38 -22.20
N ILE A 169 -15.29 -19.51 -22.57
CA ILE A 169 -14.14 -19.40 -21.65
C ILE A 169 -14.02 -17.97 -21.15
N LEU A 170 -14.10 -16.99 -22.05
CA LEU A 170 -14.07 -15.57 -21.70
C LEU A 170 -15.26 -15.18 -20.82
N THR A 171 -16.46 -15.67 -21.11
CA THR A 171 -17.64 -15.44 -20.26
C THR A 171 -17.43 -16.04 -18.86
N GLY A 172 -16.93 -17.29 -18.77
CA GLY A 172 -16.64 -17.94 -17.50
C GLY A 172 -15.56 -17.20 -16.70
N LEU A 173 -14.49 -16.75 -17.35
CA LEU A 173 -13.44 -15.93 -16.72
C LEU A 173 -13.95 -14.54 -16.32
N GLY A 174 -14.86 -13.95 -17.08
CA GLY A 174 -15.51 -12.69 -16.73
C GLY A 174 -16.30 -12.81 -15.43
N ILE A 175 -17.17 -13.83 -15.34
CA ILE A 175 -17.96 -14.11 -14.11
C ILE A 175 -17.04 -14.49 -12.95
N GLY A 176 -16.05 -15.36 -13.18
CA GLY A 176 -15.05 -15.73 -12.17
C GLY A 176 -14.22 -14.54 -11.69
N GLY A 177 -13.86 -13.64 -12.60
CA GLY A 177 -13.13 -12.40 -12.31
C GLY A 177 -13.95 -11.46 -11.42
N ILE A 178 -15.25 -11.34 -11.65
CA ILE A 178 -16.16 -10.59 -10.76
C ILE A 178 -16.17 -11.21 -9.37
N ALA A 179 -16.30 -12.52 -9.25
CA ALA A 179 -16.28 -13.21 -7.96
C ALA A 179 -14.97 -12.97 -7.18
N VAL A 180 -13.82 -13.04 -7.87
CA VAL A 180 -12.50 -12.73 -7.28
C VAL A 180 -12.40 -11.26 -6.88
N ALA A 181 -12.89 -10.33 -7.73
CA ALA A 181 -12.88 -8.90 -7.43
C ALA A 181 -13.71 -8.58 -6.17
N LEU A 182 -14.89 -9.17 -6.05
CA LEU A 182 -15.74 -9.03 -4.85
C LEU A 182 -15.06 -9.61 -3.60
N ALA A 183 -14.36 -10.74 -3.72
CA ALA A 183 -13.64 -11.34 -2.61
C ALA A 183 -12.46 -10.46 -2.14
N ILE A 184 -11.77 -9.79 -3.06
CA ILE A 184 -10.58 -8.95 -2.77
C ILE A 184 -10.96 -7.50 -2.45
N GLN A 185 -12.18 -7.06 -2.75
CA GLN A 185 -12.64 -5.68 -2.56
C GLN A 185 -12.34 -5.13 -1.15
N ARG A 186 -12.70 -5.88 -0.09
CA ARG A 186 -12.44 -5.47 1.30
C ARG A 186 -10.93 -5.43 1.62
N PRO A 187 -10.13 -6.49 1.38
CA PRO A 187 -8.68 -6.42 1.54
C PRO A 187 -8.01 -5.24 0.83
N LEU A 188 -8.46 -4.91 -0.38
CA LEU A 188 -7.89 -3.81 -1.16
C LEU A 188 -8.27 -2.44 -0.58
N GLY A 189 -9.52 -2.26 -0.17
CA GLY A 189 -9.94 -1.06 0.58
C GLY A 189 -9.14 -0.88 1.86
N ASN A 190 -8.98 -1.97 2.63
CA ASN A 190 -8.18 -1.99 3.85
C ASN A 190 -6.71 -1.62 3.61
N PHE A 191 -6.14 -2.06 2.50
CA PHE A 191 -4.77 -1.72 2.10
C PHE A 191 -4.63 -0.23 1.80
N PHE A 192 -5.52 0.33 0.96
CA PHE A 192 -5.45 1.76 0.61
C PHE A 192 -5.68 2.66 1.82
N ALA A 193 -6.62 2.31 2.68
CA ALA A 193 -6.89 3.04 3.90
C ALA A 193 -5.67 3.08 4.84
N GLY A 194 -4.97 1.94 5.00
CA GLY A 194 -3.73 1.86 5.78
C GLY A 194 -2.56 2.62 5.14
N THR A 195 -2.46 2.64 3.81
CA THR A 195 -1.42 3.44 3.14
C THR A 195 -1.65 4.94 3.28
N SER A 196 -2.89 5.41 3.27
CA SER A 196 -3.21 6.83 3.46
C SER A 196 -2.81 7.30 4.86
N VAL A 197 -3.17 6.54 5.91
CA VAL A 197 -2.77 6.84 7.30
C VAL A 197 -1.24 6.94 7.45
N LEU A 198 -0.50 6.03 6.80
CA LEU A 198 0.96 6.04 6.82
C LEU A 198 1.58 7.18 6.03
N THR A 199 0.99 7.55 4.88
CA THR A 199 1.57 8.53 3.96
C THR A 199 1.31 9.96 4.41
N GLU A 200 0.16 10.22 5.03
CA GLU A 200 -0.22 11.54 5.55
C GLU A 200 0.48 11.87 6.87
N GLY A 201 1.14 10.90 7.51
CA GLY A 201 1.91 11.11 8.74
C GLY A 201 1.06 11.55 9.93
N ALA A 202 -0.24 11.26 9.90
CA ALA A 202 -1.21 11.69 10.91
C ALA A 202 -0.98 11.05 12.29
N LEU A 203 -0.30 9.89 12.32
CA LEU A 203 0.03 9.14 13.53
C LEU A 203 1.53 8.84 13.56
N LYS A 204 2.20 9.30 14.62
CA LYS A 204 3.61 9.00 14.88
C LYS A 204 3.74 8.03 16.04
N GLU A 205 4.87 7.31 16.08
CA GLU A 205 5.23 6.53 17.25
C GLU A 205 5.35 7.47 18.46
N GLU A 206 4.92 6.98 19.63
CA GLU A 206 4.82 7.72 20.90
C GLU A 206 3.72 8.80 20.97
N ASP A 207 2.92 9.00 19.92
CA ASP A 207 1.72 9.84 20.03
C ASP A 207 0.69 9.19 20.96
N PHE A 208 0.07 9.98 21.84
CA PHE A 208 -1.10 9.53 22.61
C PHE A 208 -2.38 9.75 21.80
N ILE A 209 -3.11 8.66 21.51
CA ILE A 209 -4.33 8.73 20.71
C ILE A 209 -5.52 8.07 21.40
N GLU A 210 -6.71 8.52 21.03
CA GLU A 210 -7.98 7.89 21.37
C GLU A 210 -8.78 7.62 20.10
N ILE A 211 -9.35 6.42 20.04
CA ILE A 211 -10.14 5.94 18.93
C ILE A 211 -11.58 5.86 19.40
N GLU A 212 -12.51 6.16 18.49
CA GLU A 212 -13.93 5.98 18.69
C GLU A 212 -14.26 4.62 19.34
N GLY A 213 -15.04 4.67 20.43
CA GLY A 213 -15.33 3.51 21.28
C GLY A 213 -14.47 3.41 22.55
N GLY A 214 -13.62 4.40 22.84
CA GLY A 214 -12.93 4.56 24.12
C GLY A 214 -11.60 3.80 24.24
N ILE A 215 -11.07 3.32 23.11
CA ILE A 215 -9.74 2.72 23.07
C ILE A 215 -8.71 3.86 23.02
N ALA A 216 -7.91 4.02 24.08
CA ALA A 216 -6.89 5.07 24.17
C ALA A 216 -5.53 4.51 24.61
N GLY A 217 -4.44 5.07 24.06
CA GLY A 217 -3.09 4.65 24.38
C GLY A 217 -2.02 5.32 23.53
N TYR A 218 -0.76 4.97 23.83
CA TYR A 218 0.40 5.44 23.07
C TYR A 218 0.63 4.57 21.85
N VAL A 219 0.88 5.18 20.69
CA VAL A 219 1.23 4.46 19.46
C VAL A 219 2.59 3.80 19.63
N SER A 220 2.63 2.47 19.64
CA SER A 220 3.88 1.71 19.75
C SER A 220 4.54 1.49 18.39
N SER A 221 3.75 1.26 17.34
CA SER A 221 4.26 1.10 15.97
C SER A 221 3.10 1.20 14.97
N VAL A 222 3.33 1.85 13.84
CA VAL A 222 2.38 1.86 12.71
C VAL A 222 2.90 0.91 11.63
N GLY A 223 2.29 -0.28 11.53
CA GLY A 223 2.63 -1.27 10.51
C GLY A 223 1.80 -1.12 9.24
N TRP A 224 2.13 -1.87 8.19
CA TRP A 224 1.38 -1.84 6.92
C TRP A 224 -0.05 -2.40 7.00
N ARG A 225 -0.34 -3.31 7.96
CA ARG A 225 -1.67 -3.93 8.15
C ARG A 225 -2.38 -3.44 9.41
N SER A 226 -1.62 -3.05 10.42
CA SER A 226 -2.16 -2.77 11.75
C SER A 226 -1.31 -1.76 12.50
N THR A 227 -1.97 -0.87 13.22
CA THR A 227 -1.39 -0.01 14.23
C THR A 227 -1.43 -0.72 15.56
N LYS A 228 -0.33 -0.67 16.30
CA LYS A 228 -0.25 -1.20 17.66
C LYS A 228 -0.21 -0.03 18.62
N ILE A 229 -1.07 -0.06 19.62
CA ILE A 229 -1.09 0.92 20.69
C ILE A 229 -0.88 0.22 22.03
N ARG A 230 -0.27 0.92 22.98
CA ARG A 230 -0.08 0.49 24.36
C ARG A 230 -1.06 1.26 25.22
N ASP A 231 -2.05 0.58 25.79
CA ASP A 231 -3.07 1.22 26.62
C ASP A 231 -2.51 1.63 28.00
N ARG A 232 -3.33 2.34 28.77
CA ARG A 232 -3.00 2.78 30.15
C ARG A 232 -2.78 1.64 31.14
N PHE A 233 -3.23 0.43 30.83
CA PHE A 233 -3.06 -0.77 31.64
C PHE A 233 -1.87 -1.62 31.16
N ASN A 234 -1.05 -1.07 30.25
CA ASN A 234 0.12 -1.71 29.66
C ASN A 234 -0.20 -2.93 28.76
N ASN A 235 -1.41 -3.00 28.21
CA ASN A 235 -1.78 -3.99 27.20
C ASN A 235 -1.43 -3.51 25.80
N LEU A 236 -1.03 -4.44 24.93
CA LEU A 236 -0.82 -4.18 23.51
C LEU A 236 -2.13 -4.40 22.74
N VAL A 237 -2.76 -3.32 22.29
CA VAL A 237 -3.96 -3.38 21.44
C VAL A 237 -3.52 -3.31 19.97
N ILE A 238 -3.91 -4.31 19.19
CA ILE A 238 -3.56 -4.44 17.77
C ILE A 238 -4.80 -4.12 16.94
N ILE A 239 -4.75 -3.02 16.20
CA ILE A 239 -5.90 -2.50 15.47
C ILE A 239 -5.61 -2.60 13.97
N PRO A 240 -6.45 -3.31 13.19
CA PRO A 240 -6.32 -3.30 11.74
C PRO A 240 -6.40 -1.87 11.20
N ASN A 241 -5.53 -1.51 10.26
CA ASN A 241 -5.49 -0.16 9.69
C ASN A 241 -6.82 0.21 9.00
N SER A 242 -7.55 -0.77 8.48
CA SER A 242 -8.89 -0.54 7.94
C SER A 242 -9.86 -0.02 8.99
N LYS A 243 -9.85 -0.63 10.17
CA LYS A 243 -10.69 -0.20 11.28
C LYS A 243 -10.25 1.18 11.78
N MET A 244 -8.94 1.44 11.84
CA MET A 244 -8.42 2.77 12.17
C MET A 244 -8.92 3.83 11.19
N ALA A 245 -8.85 3.56 9.89
CA ALA A 245 -9.24 4.52 8.86
C ALA A 245 -10.76 4.71 8.74
N GLU A 246 -11.55 3.73 9.18
CA GLU A 246 -13.01 3.84 9.30
C GLU A 246 -13.46 4.54 10.59
N SER A 247 -12.57 4.70 11.58
CA SER A 247 -12.91 5.28 12.90
C SER A 247 -12.45 6.73 13.01
N VAL A 248 -13.15 7.52 13.83
CA VAL A 248 -12.62 8.83 14.25
C VAL A 248 -11.46 8.60 15.23
N VAL A 249 -10.33 9.26 14.98
CA VAL A 249 -9.14 9.21 15.83
C VAL A 249 -8.80 10.62 16.31
N THR A 250 -8.74 10.78 17.63
CA THR A 250 -8.24 11.98 18.28
C THR A 250 -6.77 11.78 18.62
N ASN A 251 -5.89 12.55 17.97
CA ASN A 251 -4.47 12.60 18.33
C ASN A 251 -4.25 13.75 19.31
N PHE A 252 -3.88 13.45 20.56
CA PHE A 252 -3.67 14.47 21.59
C PHE A 252 -2.29 15.14 21.50
N TYR A 253 -1.39 14.61 20.66
CA TYR A 253 -0.01 15.08 20.51
C TYR A 253 0.19 15.84 19.19
N SER A 254 -0.89 16.07 18.44
CA SER A 254 -0.87 16.79 17.17
C SER A 254 -2.00 17.84 17.11
N PRO A 255 -1.75 19.06 16.61
CA PRO A 255 -0.49 19.57 16.04
C PRO A 255 0.58 19.87 17.09
N GLU A 256 0.20 20.05 18.36
CA GLU A 256 1.08 20.35 19.48
C GLU A 256 0.77 19.39 20.65
N THR A 257 1.73 19.18 21.55
CA THR A 257 1.54 18.32 22.73
C THR A 257 0.73 19.01 23.83
N ALA A 258 0.62 20.34 23.78
CA ALA A 258 -0.05 21.12 24.82
C ALA A 258 -1.56 20.80 24.89
N ILE A 259 -2.06 20.57 26.10
CA ILE A 259 -3.46 20.21 26.34
C ILE A 259 -4.19 21.33 27.06
N ASN A 260 -5.29 21.76 26.46
CA ASN A 260 -6.22 22.71 27.07
C ASN A 260 -6.98 22.06 28.23
N LEU A 261 -6.88 22.66 29.42
CA LEU A 261 -7.67 22.32 30.58
C LEU A 261 -8.74 23.37 30.82
N ILE A 262 -9.97 22.93 31.05
CA ILE A 262 -11.07 23.75 31.57
C ILE A 262 -11.48 23.18 32.91
N ILE A 263 -11.42 24.01 33.95
CA ILE A 263 -11.81 23.66 35.32
C ILE A 263 -12.95 24.57 35.71
N THR A 264 -14.02 23.98 36.22
CA THR A 264 -15.21 24.70 36.65
C THR A 264 -15.37 24.62 38.16
N SER A 265 -15.78 25.72 38.77
CA SER A 265 -16.14 25.79 40.19
C SER A 265 -17.16 26.93 40.37
N GLY A 266 -17.51 27.27 41.61
CA GLY A 266 -18.37 28.40 41.90
C GLY A 266 -17.99 29.11 43.19
N VAL A 267 -18.52 30.32 43.36
CA VAL A 267 -18.42 31.12 44.59
C VAL A 267 -19.81 31.52 45.07
N ALA A 268 -19.93 31.88 46.36
CA ALA A 268 -21.20 32.34 46.90
C ALA A 268 -21.71 33.62 46.21
N TYR A 269 -23.03 33.82 46.22
CA TYR A 269 -23.66 34.98 45.60
C TYR A 269 -23.28 36.31 46.27
N GLU A 270 -22.92 36.24 47.54
CA GLU A 270 -22.53 37.36 48.38
C GLU A 270 -21.07 37.80 48.15
N GLU A 271 -20.29 37.06 47.36
CA GLU A 271 -18.89 37.37 47.10
C GLU A 271 -18.73 38.55 46.14
N ASP A 272 -17.64 39.29 46.34
CA ASP A 272 -17.19 40.33 45.42
C ASP A 272 -16.53 39.67 44.19
N LEU A 273 -17.22 39.72 43.05
CA LEU A 273 -16.78 39.08 41.81
C LEU A 273 -15.47 39.66 41.26
N GLU A 274 -15.21 40.97 41.42
CA GLU A 274 -13.96 41.59 40.99
C GLU A 274 -12.79 41.08 41.83
N LYS A 275 -13.02 40.92 43.14
CA LYS A 275 -12.04 40.33 44.06
C LYS A 275 -11.78 38.86 43.72
N VAL A 276 -12.81 38.09 43.41
CA VAL A 276 -12.68 36.67 43.01
C VAL A 276 -11.82 36.55 41.76
N GLU A 277 -12.14 37.30 40.72
CA GLU A 277 -11.38 37.31 39.46
C GLU A 277 -9.89 37.63 39.71
N LYS A 278 -9.62 38.67 40.50
CA LYS A 278 -8.25 39.06 40.84
C LYS A 278 -7.49 37.94 41.56
N VAL A 279 -8.10 37.33 42.58
CA VAL A 279 -7.47 36.24 43.34
C VAL A 279 -7.22 35.01 42.47
N VAL A 280 -8.11 34.69 41.54
CA VAL A 280 -7.89 33.60 40.58
C VAL A 280 -6.71 33.91 39.67
N TYR A 281 -6.64 35.09 39.04
CA TYR A 281 -5.50 35.45 38.20
C TYR A 281 -4.18 35.45 38.97
N GLU A 282 -4.15 35.96 40.20
CA GLU A 282 -2.95 35.90 41.06
C GLU A 282 -2.54 34.44 41.34
N SER A 283 -3.50 33.55 41.58
CA SER A 283 -3.25 32.12 41.81
C SER A 283 -2.67 31.44 40.57
N LEU A 284 -3.24 31.69 39.40
CA LEU A 284 -2.78 31.08 38.14
C LEU A 284 -1.42 31.63 37.71
N ASN A 285 -1.19 32.93 37.85
CA ASN A 285 0.11 33.55 37.58
C ASN A 285 1.22 33.06 38.50
N ALA A 286 0.89 32.75 39.76
CA ALA A 286 1.84 32.10 40.65
C ALA A 286 2.17 30.69 40.17
N LEU A 287 1.17 29.94 39.67
CA LEU A 287 1.35 28.57 39.21
C LEU A 287 2.19 28.49 37.92
N ILE A 288 1.99 29.42 36.98
CA ILE A 288 2.78 29.52 35.73
C ILE A 288 4.28 29.65 36.02
N LYS A 289 4.64 30.28 37.14
CA LYS A 289 6.05 30.49 37.53
C LYS A 289 6.67 29.31 38.27
N THR A 290 5.86 28.42 38.86
CA THR A 290 6.33 27.39 39.80
C THR A 290 6.08 25.97 39.34
N SER A 291 5.04 25.73 38.54
CA SER A 291 4.64 24.40 38.10
C SER A 291 5.42 23.96 36.87
N GLU A 292 5.97 22.75 36.91
CA GLU A 292 6.64 22.11 35.76
C GLU A 292 5.65 21.51 34.74
N TYR A 293 4.35 21.54 35.03
CA TYR A 293 3.30 20.90 34.23
C TYR A 293 2.62 21.87 33.24
N VAL A 294 2.85 23.17 33.39
CA VAL A 294 2.28 24.23 32.55
C VAL A 294 2.99 24.27 31.20
N ALA A 295 2.24 24.46 30.11
CA ALA A 295 2.84 24.65 28.79
C ALA A 295 3.56 26.00 28.69
N LEU A 296 4.60 26.09 27.86
CA LEU A 296 5.29 27.35 27.60
C LEU A 296 4.32 28.39 27.01
N ASP A 297 4.51 29.66 27.35
CA ASP A 297 3.72 30.79 26.86
C ASP A 297 2.20 30.69 27.13
N THR A 298 1.81 29.92 28.15
CA THR A 298 0.41 29.79 28.56
C THR A 298 -0.12 31.10 29.14
N GLU A 299 -1.18 31.65 28.56
CA GLU A 299 -1.98 32.70 29.17
C GLU A 299 -3.20 32.11 29.88
N PRO A 300 -3.35 32.30 31.20
CA PRO A 300 -4.51 31.81 31.92
C PRO A 300 -5.72 32.65 31.54
N ARG A 301 -6.89 32.03 31.42
CA ARG A 301 -8.15 32.75 31.22
C ARG A 301 -9.15 32.36 32.31
N PHE A 302 -9.96 33.32 32.70
CA PHE A 302 -11.00 33.16 33.70
C PHE A 302 -12.27 33.86 33.22
N GLY A 303 -13.42 33.31 33.60
CA GLY A 303 -14.69 33.98 33.43
C GLY A 303 -15.80 33.33 34.24
N PHE A 304 -16.80 34.14 34.61
CA PHE A 304 -18.05 33.63 35.17
C PHE A 304 -18.92 33.07 34.04
N SER A 305 -19.54 31.90 34.26
CA SER A 305 -20.35 31.20 33.26
C SER A 305 -21.85 31.42 33.45
N GLU A 306 -22.35 31.24 34.67
CA GLU A 306 -23.78 31.25 34.96
C GLU A 306 -24.08 31.50 36.45
N PHE A 307 -25.30 31.94 36.73
CA PHE A 307 -25.89 31.95 38.07
C PHE A 307 -26.55 30.58 38.33
N GLY A 308 -25.90 29.71 39.10
CA GLY A 308 -26.37 28.35 39.40
C GLY A 308 -27.15 28.24 40.73
N ASP A 309 -27.68 27.06 41.04
CA ASP A 309 -28.60 26.84 42.17
C ASP A 309 -28.10 27.32 43.54
N SER A 310 -26.78 27.33 43.78
CA SER A 310 -26.19 27.74 45.06
C SER A 310 -24.91 28.57 44.91
N ASN A 311 -24.46 28.82 43.67
CA ASN A 311 -23.18 29.47 43.37
C ASN A 311 -23.26 30.28 42.08
N ILE A 312 -22.42 31.31 41.99
CA ILE A 312 -22.03 31.92 40.73
C ILE A 312 -20.90 31.07 40.16
N ASN A 313 -21.18 30.34 39.08
CA ASN A 313 -20.25 29.41 38.48
C ASN A 313 -19.22 30.16 37.64
N PHE A 314 -17.99 29.68 37.65
CA PHE A 314 -16.88 30.20 36.85
C PHE A 314 -16.08 29.07 36.23
N TRP A 315 -15.36 29.39 35.16
CA TRP A 315 -14.40 28.52 34.51
C TRP A 315 -13.00 29.14 34.56
N VAL A 316 -12.02 28.26 34.65
CA VAL A 316 -10.59 28.55 34.55
C VAL A 316 -10.05 27.74 33.39
N PHE A 317 -9.31 28.41 32.52
CA PHE A 317 -8.63 27.82 31.40
C PHE A 317 -7.11 27.96 31.56
N MET A 318 -6.39 26.86 31.34
CA MET A 318 -4.93 26.85 31.31
C MET A 318 -4.43 25.68 30.46
N GLN A 319 -3.23 25.77 29.89
CA GLN A 319 -2.62 24.68 29.12
C GLN A 319 -1.61 23.89 29.95
N ALA A 320 -1.71 22.57 29.87
CA ALA A 320 -0.68 21.63 30.32
C ALA A 320 0.29 21.31 29.18
N LYS A 321 1.55 21.00 29.49
CA LYS A 321 2.58 20.69 28.48
C LYS A 321 2.30 19.42 27.65
N ASP A 322 1.64 18.44 28.25
CA ASP A 322 1.32 17.14 27.66
C ASP A 322 0.12 16.47 28.35
N TRP A 323 -0.32 15.33 27.81
CA TRP A 323 -1.46 14.57 28.32
C TRP A 323 -1.29 14.09 29.77
N PRO A 324 -0.16 13.47 30.18
CA PRO A 324 0.07 13.14 31.58
C PRO A 324 -0.02 14.35 32.49
N SER A 325 0.68 15.44 32.17
CA SER A 325 0.79 16.66 32.98
C SER A 325 -0.55 17.34 33.21
N SER A 326 -1.51 17.12 32.32
CA SER A 326 -2.88 17.61 32.45
C SER A 326 -3.54 17.19 33.77
N PHE A 327 -3.24 15.98 34.28
CA PHE A 327 -3.79 15.49 35.54
C PHE A 327 -3.19 16.20 36.76
N GLN A 328 -1.86 16.36 36.79
CA GLN A 328 -1.17 17.04 37.88
C GLN A 328 -1.54 18.52 37.90
N LEU A 329 -1.51 19.16 36.73
CA LEU A 329 -1.83 20.57 36.59
C LEU A 329 -3.26 20.88 37.05
N LYS A 330 -4.23 20.04 36.68
CA LYS A 330 -5.61 20.16 37.15
C LYS A 330 -5.70 20.13 38.68
N SER A 331 -5.00 19.18 39.32
CA SER A 331 -4.94 19.08 40.77
C SER A 331 -4.30 20.31 41.40
N GLU A 332 -3.22 20.83 40.81
CA GLU A 332 -2.51 22.01 41.31
C GLU A 332 -3.36 23.28 41.24
N ILE A 333 -4.06 23.50 40.11
CA ILE A 333 -4.99 24.63 39.95
C ILE A 333 -6.07 24.60 41.04
N ILE A 334 -6.69 23.44 41.26
CA ILE A 334 -7.74 23.30 42.29
C ILE A 334 -7.18 23.63 43.68
N LYS A 335 -6.00 23.09 44.03
CA LYS A 335 -5.39 23.31 45.34
C LYS A 335 -5.01 24.78 45.58
N ILE A 336 -4.42 25.45 44.58
CA ILE A 336 -3.96 26.84 44.74
C ILE A 336 -5.12 27.81 44.82
N ILE A 337 -6.17 27.62 44.00
CA ILE A 337 -7.38 28.45 44.05
C ILE A 337 -8.06 28.27 45.40
N HIS A 338 -8.26 27.02 45.85
CA HIS A 338 -8.86 26.74 47.14
C HIS A 338 -8.10 27.42 48.29
N LYS A 339 -6.77 27.24 48.35
CA LYS A 339 -5.91 27.84 49.37
C LYS A 339 -5.98 29.37 49.37
N ASN A 340 -5.99 29.99 48.20
CA ASN A 340 -6.04 31.44 48.08
C ASN A 340 -7.44 32.01 48.35
N PHE A 341 -8.50 31.25 48.07
CA PHE A 341 -9.86 31.61 48.46
C PHE A 341 -10.01 31.60 49.98
N GLU A 342 -9.53 30.54 50.65
CA GLU A 342 -9.51 30.50 52.13
C GLU A 342 -8.75 31.69 52.73
N LYS A 343 -7.54 32.00 52.20
CA LYS A 343 -6.73 33.12 52.68
C LYS A 343 -7.42 34.49 52.52
N ASN A 344 -8.24 34.64 51.49
CA ASN A 344 -8.95 35.89 51.18
C ASN A 344 -10.39 35.90 51.71
N ASN A 345 -10.80 34.89 52.49
CA ASN A 345 -12.18 34.70 52.97
C ASN A 345 -13.21 34.70 51.84
N ILE A 346 -12.90 34.07 50.70
CA ILE A 346 -13.84 33.84 49.60
C ILE A 346 -14.51 32.50 49.84
N VAL A 347 -15.84 32.49 49.93
CA VAL A 347 -16.63 31.29 50.22
C VAL A 347 -17.03 30.58 48.93
N ILE A 348 -16.77 29.27 48.89
CA ILE A 348 -17.36 28.33 47.93
C ILE A 348 -18.53 27.66 48.63
N ASN A 349 -19.77 27.86 48.17
CA ASN A 349 -20.91 27.24 48.84
C ASN A 349 -20.96 25.74 48.56
N TYR A 350 -21.28 24.99 49.62
CA TYR A 350 -21.90 23.69 49.48
C TYR A 350 -23.31 23.86 48.91
N PRO A 351 -23.88 22.83 48.26
CA PRO A 351 -25.28 22.85 47.85
C PRO A 351 -26.18 23.22 49.04
N THR A 352 -26.89 24.35 48.96
CA THR A 352 -27.79 24.82 50.02
C THR A 352 -29.25 24.66 49.58
N ARG A 353 -30.14 24.38 50.53
CA ARG A 353 -31.58 24.32 50.30
C ARG A 353 -32.30 25.11 51.38
N ARG A 354 -33.23 25.98 50.96
CA ARG A 354 -34.13 26.67 51.87
C ARG A 354 -35.34 25.76 52.17
N ILE A 355 -35.45 25.31 53.41
CA ILE A 355 -36.63 24.57 53.88
C ILE A 355 -37.59 25.58 54.50
N ILE A 356 -38.77 25.74 53.90
CA ILE A 356 -39.87 26.52 54.47
C ILE A 356 -40.83 25.50 55.12
N ASN A 357 -40.94 25.53 56.44
CA ASN A 357 -41.94 24.76 57.16
C ASN A 357 -43.19 25.63 57.35
N ASP A 358 -44.25 25.34 56.60
CA ASP A 358 -45.57 25.91 56.87
C ASP A 358 -46.12 25.25 58.14
N LYS A 359 -46.39 26.05 59.18
CA LYS A 359 -47.02 25.59 60.42
C LYS A 359 -48.52 25.49 60.29
#